data_AF-A0ABC8SCF5-F1
#
_entry.id   AF-A0ABC8SCF5-F1
#
_cell.length_a   1.000
_cell.length_b   1.000
_cell.length_c   1.000
_cell.angle_alpha   90.00
_cell.angle_beta   90.00
_cell.angle_gamma   90.00
#
_symmetry.space_group_name_H-M   'P 1'
#
loop_
_entity.id
_entity.type
_entity.pdbx_description
1 polymer ?
#
loop_
_entity_poly.entity_id
_entity_poly.type
_entity_poly.pdbx_seq_one_letter_code
_entity_poly.pdbx_strand_id
1 'polypeptide(L)' 'TVFAADLHCRSFLQLPKPVGVDFRASCFCHKNTIDMGYICSVCLSIFCKHHKQCSTCG' A
#
# COMPACT_ATOMS: atom_id res chain seq x y z
N THR A 1 -1.44 2.95 18.82
CA THR A 1 -1.02 3.71 20.02
C THR A 1 -1.95 3.32 21.15
N VAL A 2 -1.43 2.87 22.29
CA VAL A 2 -2.27 2.52 23.45
C VAL A 2 -2.56 3.79 24.21
N PHE A 3 -3.80 4.24 24.16
CA PHE A 3 -4.30 5.36 24.95
C PHE A 3 -4.93 4.76 26.22
N ALA A 4 -4.41 5.12 27.40
CA ALA A 4 -4.87 4.77 28.77
C ALA A 4 -3.95 3.91 29.67
N ALA A 5 -2.79 3.42 29.20
CA ALA A 5 -1.81 2.80 30.11
C ALA A 5 -0.96 3.88 30.81
N ASP A 6 -0.80 3.80 32.13
CA ASP A 6 0.13 4.66 32.87
C ASP A 6 1.59 4.42 32.41
N LEU A 7 2.47 5.39 32.67
CA LEU A 7 3.85 5.37 32.19
C LEU A 7 4.64 4.15 32.69
N HIS A 8 4.32 3.65 33.88
CA HIS A 8 4.99 2.50 34.49
C HIS A 8 4.51 1.18 33.88
N CYS A 9 3.21 1.02 33.63
CA CYS A 9 2.68 -0.21 33.04
C CYS A 9 2.96 -0.34 31.53
N ARG A 10 3.25 0.76 30.83
CA ARG A 10 3.50 0.76 29.38
C ARG A 10 4.69 -0.11 28.94
N SER A 11 5.72 -0.26 29.79
CA SER A 11 6.90 -1.10 29.51
C SER A 11 6.64 -2.60 29.69
N PHE A 12 5.65 -2.96 30.50
CA PHE A 12 5.27 -4.36 30.76
C PHE A 12 4.22 -4.88 29.78
N LEU A 13 3.57 -3.99 29.03
CA LEU A 13 2.62 -4.36 27.98
C LEU A 13 3.38 -4.86 26.75
N GLN A 14 3.16 -6.13 26.40
CA GLN A 14 3.62 -6.68 25.12
C GLN A 14 2.78 -6.11 23.98
N LEU A 15 3.21 -4.96 23.47
CA LEU A 15 2.58 -4.33 22.32
C LEU A 15 2.79 -5.19 21.07
N PRO A 16 1.77 -5.33 20.21
CA PRO A 16 1.96 -5.89 18.89
C PRO A 16 3.06 -5.09 18.19
N LYS A 17 4.04 -5.77 17.58
CA LYS A 17 5.03 -5.10 16.74
C LYS A 17 4.25 -4.26 15.71
N PRO A 18 4.60 -2.98 15.50
CA PRO A 18 4.00 -2.22 14.42
C PRO A 18 4.31 -2.95 13.12
N VAL A 19 3.30 -3.61 12.58
CA VAL A 19 3.36 -4.22 11.26
C VAL A 19 3.30 -3.04 10.31
N GLY A 20 4.46 -2.59 9.83
CA GLY A 20 4.52 -1.60 8.78
C GLY A 20 3.84 -2.20 7.54
N VAL A 21 2.64 -1.73 7.23
CA VAL A 21 2.00 -2.05 5.95
C VAL A 21 2.59 -1.11 4.90
N ASP A 22 3.05 -1.68 3.80
CA ASP A 22 3.63 -0.92 2.70
C ASP A 22 2.48 -0.37 1.84
N PHE A 23 2.23 0.93 1.90
CA PHE A 23 1.15 1.60 1.15
C PHE A 23 1.53 1.91 -0.31
N ARG A 24 2.71 1.48 -0.77
CA ARG A 24 3.13 1.75 -2.15
C ARG A 24 2.27 0.96 -3.12
N ALA A 25 1.85 1.63 -4.19
CA ALA A 25 1.12 1.00 -5.27
C ALA A 25 2.00 -0.03 -5.97
N SER A 26 1.40 -1.15 -6.40
CA SER A 26 2.07 -2.15 -7.22
C SER A 26 1.43 -2.21 -8.60
N CYS A 27 2.25 -2.32 -9.65
CA CYS A 27 1.75 -2.39 -11.02
C CYS A 27 1.16 -3.77 -11.32
N PHE A 28 0.05 -3.83 -12.07
CA PHE A 28 -0.57 -5.10 -12.46
C PHE A 28 0.28 -5.91 -13.46
N CYS A 29 1.13 -5.22 -14.24
CA CYS A 29 1.96 -5.83 -15.28
C CYS A 29 3.08 -6.70 -14.69
N HIS A 30 3.86 -6.17 -13.74
CA HIS A 30 5.03 -6.87 -13.18
C HIS A 30 4.85 -7.26 -11.70
N LYS A 31 3.79 -6.79 -11.03
CA LYS A 31 3.58 -6.91 -9.57
C LYS A 31 4.71 -6.32 -8.73
N ASN A 32 5.47 -5.39 -9.32
CA ASN A 32 6.49 -4.63 -8.62
C ASN A 32 5.87 -3.36 -8.02
N THR A 33 6.34 -2.99 -6.83
CA THR A 33 6.06 -1.69 -6.21
C THR A 33 6.58 -0.56 -7.09
N ILE A 34 5.74 0.44 -7.34
CA ILE A 34 6.07 1.62 -8.13
C ILE A 34 5.77 2.88 -7.32
N ASP A 35 6.57 3.92 -7.51
CA ASP A 35 6.35 5.23 -6.89
C ASP A 35 5.48 6.13 -7.79
N MET A 36 5.69 6.03 -9.11
CA MET A 36 4.92 6.75 -10.15
C MET A 36 4.44 5.76 -11.22
N GLY A 37 3.22 5.95 -11.72
CA GLY A 37 2.61 5.06 -12.71
C GLY A 37 1.44 5.71 -13.46
N TYR A 38 0.88 4.95 -14.42
CA TYR A 38 -0.27 5.35 -15.22
C TYR A 38 -1.52 4.64 -14.72
N ILE A 39 -2.63 5.37 -14.63
CA ILE A 39 -3.92 4.86 -14.18
C ILE A 39 -4.89 4.87 -15.36
N CYS A 40 -5.63 3.77 -15.55
CA CYS A 40 -6.75 3.75 -16.48
C CYS A 40 -7.94 4.54 -15.92
N SER A 41 -8.49 5.48 -16.69
CA SER A 41 -9.66 6.28 -16.26
C SER A 41 -10.95 5.48 -16.13
N VAL A 42 -11.04 4.30 -16.74
CA VAL A 42 -12.25 3.46 -16.74
C VAL A 42 -12.24 2.48 -15.56
N CYS A 43 -11.20 1.65 -15.46
CA CYS A 43 -11.12 0.57 -14.48
C CYS A 43 -10.17 0.84 -13.30
N LEU A 44 -9.54 2.02 -13.25
CA LEU A 44 -8.59 2.43 -12.22
C LEU A 44 -7.38 1.48 -12.04
N SER A 45 -7.10 0.62 -13.02
CA SER A 45 -5.93 -0.27 -13.02
C SER A 45 -4.63 0.51 -13.17
N ILE A 46 -3.60 0.12 -12.40
CA ILE A 46 -2.29 0.79 -12.31
C ILE A 46 -1.24 0.05 -13.15
N PHE A 47 -0.54 0.78 -14.02
CA PHE A 47 0.50 0.27 -14.90
C PHE A 47 1.82 1.03 -14.74
N CYS A 48 2.94 0.32 -14.92
CA CYS A 48 4.28 0.92 -14.82
C CYS A 48 4.74 1.65 -16.10
N LYS A 49 4.03 1.47 -17.22
CA LYS A 49 4.32 2.13 -18.51
C LYS A 49 3.02 2.63 -19.12
N HIS A 50 3.13 3.62 -20.00
CA HIS A 50 1.99 4.12 -20.75
C HIS A 50 1.54 3.08 -21.77
N HIS A 51 0.26 2.71 -21.73
CA HIS A 51 -0.37 1.84 -22.71
C HIS A 51 -1.49 2.61 -23.40
N LYS A 52 -1.56 2.52 -24.74
CA LYS A 52 -2.63 3.16 -25.54
C LYS A 52 -4.01 2.59 -25.24
N GLN A 53 -4.05 1.34 -24.81
CA GLN A 53 -5.27 0.58 -24.54
C GLN A 53 -5.06 -0.22 -23.26
N CYS A 54 -6.07 -0.27 -22.40
CA CYS A 54 -5.94 -0.93 -21.11
C CYS A 54 -6.11 -2.44 -21.26
N SER A 55 -5.18 -3.22 -20.74
CA SER A 55 -5.24 -4.70 -20.79
C SER A 55 -6.40 -5.28 -19.99
N THR A 56 -6.94 -4.50 -19.03
CA THR A 56 -8.00 -4.96 -18.12
C THR A 56 -9.40 -4.68 -18.66
N CYS A 57 -9.63 -3.51 -19.28
CA CYS A 57 -10.96 -3.12 -19.79
C CYS A 57 -11.09 -3.09 -21.32
N GLY A 58 -10.00 -3.31 -22.06
CA GLY A 58 -10.00 -3.37 -23.52
C GLY A 58 -9.84 -2.02 -24.20
#